data_AF-K9W898-F1
#
_entry.id   AF-K9W898-F1
#
_cell.length_a   1.000
_cell.length_b   1.000
_cell.length_c   1.000
_cell.angle_alpha   90.00
_cell.angle_beta   90.00
_cell.angle_gamma   90.00
#
_symmetry.space_group_name_H-M   'P 1'
#
loop_
_entity.id
_entity.type
_entity.pdbx_description
1 polymer ?
#
loop_
_entity_poly.entity_id
_entity_poly.type
_entity_poly.pdbx_seq_one_letter_code
_entity_poly.pdbx_strand_id
1 'polypeptide(L)'
;MSNLVNNSTNDSLLPTPDNLAATMQTIDTLAGWLENTGIASGAIAQWKYNCLATTFPALSNLVESAKTLLGSTMPIPETGMGVTELANLLTESCERKIKPADVNQALVALGFQVRQEALRVWELTESGSEFGMALLATSKTNTWSGAQVKWFKSVIPLLEEHFQSQSDSNEQVAESRNGKSHAPDSERQYWFMEERVKHLGLKSNADQRLHIDMYVADSYKERHGKPPGKQLFKNTQSTAVPVADVDLLDEAINKVIVKTNGHLTKKGLISV
;
A
#
# COMPACT_ATOMS: atom_id res chain seq x y z
N MET A 1 10.93 59.62 27.71
CA MET A 1 12.36 59.28 27.85
C MET A 1 12.48 58.50 29.15
N SER A 2 12.80 57.21 29.21
CA SER A 2 13.46 56.32 28.26
C SER A 2 13.07 54.86 28.57
N ASN A 3 13.01 54.05 27.52
CA ASN A 3 12.65 52.63 27.55
C ASN A 3 13.63 51.81 28.39
N LEU A 4 13.10 51.02 29.32
CA LEU A 4 13.78 49.85 29.88
C LEU A 4 13.75 48.74 28.82
N VAL A 5 14.78 48.73 27.98
CA VAL A 5 15.12 47.57 27.14
C VAL A 5 15.77 46.55 28.07
N ASN A 6 14.98 45.58 28.55
CA ASN A 6 15.52 44.35 29.13
C ASN A 6 16.15 43.53 28.00
N ASN A 7 17.42 43.81 27.74
CA ASN A 7 18.26 42.97 26.92
C ASN A 7 18.64 41.74 27.75
N SER A 8 17.80 40.70 27.72
CA SER A 8 18.18 39.38 28.25
C SER A 8 19.17 38.77 27.29
N THR A 9 20.45 38.98 27.58
CA THR A 9 21.58 38.28 27.00
C THR A 9 21.37 36.79 27.14
N ASN A 10 21.20 36.10 26.01
CA ASN A 10 21.41 34.67 25.86
C ASN A 10 22.89 34.36 26.14
N ASP A 11 23.29 34.39 27.40
CA ASP A 11 24.60 33.92 27.79
C ASP A 11 24.63 32.40 27.72
N SER A 12 25.49 31.94 26.82
CA SER A 12 26.03 30.59 26.65
C SER A 12 26.57 30.05 27.97
N LEU A 13 25.68 29.62 28.87
CA LEU A 13 26.08 28.90 30.07
C LEU A 13 26.41 27.46 29.65
N LEU A 14 27.69 27.12 29.65
CA LEU A 14 28.14 25.73 29.54
C LEU A 14 27.41 24.89 30.61
N PRO A 15 26.97 23.67 30.28
CA PRO A 15 26.29 22.83 31.25
C PRO A 15 27.19 22.57 32.45
N THR A 16 26.63 22.63 33.66
CA THR A 16 27.35 22.19 34.85
C THR A 16 27.64 20.68 34.74
N PRO A 17 28.78 20.20 35.26
CA PRO A 17 29.16 18.78 35.18
C PRO A 17 28.07 17.84 35.72
N ASP A 18 27.40 18.25 36.80
CA ASP A 18 26.34 17.45 37.44
C ASP A 18 25.08 17.34 36.58
N ASN A 19 24.67 18.44 35.94
CA ASN A 19 23.50 18.44 35.05
C ASN A 19 23.78 17.64 33.77
N LEU A 20 25.00 17.73 33.25
CA LEU A 20 25.42 16.93 32.10
C LEU A 20 25.42 15.44 32.44
N ALA A 21 26.00 15.05 33.59
CA ALA A 21 26.06 13.66 34.04
C ALA A 21 24.66 13.05 34.25
N ALA A 22 23.76 13.77 34.92
CA ALA A 22 22.38 13.31 35.14
C ALA A 22 21.61 13.16 33.81
N THR A 23 21.81 14.08 32.87
CA THR A 23 21.20 14.01 31.54
C THR A 23 21.74 12.83 30.73
N MET A 24 23.06 12.63 30.75
CA MET A 24 23.69 11.48 30.08
C MET A 24 23.20 10.15 30.65
N GLN A 25 23.10 10.03 31.97
CA GLN A 25 22.57 8.82 32.62
C GLN A 25 21.12 8.52 32.22
N THR A 26 20.29 9.57 32.09
CA THR A 26 18.91 9.42 31.62
C THR A 26 18.87 8.97 30.16
N ILE A 27 19.68 9.59 29.30
CA ILE A 27 19.82 9.23 27.89
C ILE A 27 20.33 7.79 27.73
N ASP A 28 21.29 7.36 28.54
CA ASP A 28 21.83 6.01 28.52
C ASP A 28 20.81 4.95 28.98
N THR A 29 20.01 5.28 30.00
CA THR A 29 18.92 4.41 30.45
C THR A 29 17.88 4.19 29.33
N LEU A 30 17.47 5.27 28.67
CA LEU A 30 16.54 5.19 27.54
C LEU A 30 17.16 4.50 26.33
N ALA A 31 18.44 4.72 26.06
CA ALA A 31 19.16 4.04 24.99
C ALA A 31 19.22 2.52 25.23
N GLY A 32 19.43 2.07 26.47
CA GLY A 32 19.36 0.65 26.81
C GLY A 32 17.99 0.03 26.50
N TRP A 33 16.91 0.79 26.66
CA TRP A 33 15.57 0.33 26.22
C TRP A 33 15.48 0.25 24.69
N LEU A 34 16.03 1.23 23.97
CA LEU A 34 16.06 1.22 22.50
C LEU A 34 16.93 0.08 21.93
N GLU A 35 18.05 -0.26 22.59
CA GLU A 35 18.88 -1.42 22.24
C GLU A 35 18.08 -2.73 22.35
N ASN A 36 17.30 -2.89 23.42
CA ASN A 36 16.43 -4.05 23.60
C ASN A 36 15.31 -4.16 22.56
N THR A 37 14.98 -3.07 21.86
CA THR A 37 14.02 -3.07 20.74
C THR A 37 14.66 -3.41 19.39
N GLY A 38 15.97 -3.70 19.36
CA GLY A 38 16.70 -4.04 18.13
C GLY A 38 17.04 -2.83 17.25
N ILE A 39 17.04 -1.61 17.81
CA ILE A 39 17.47 -0.42 17.06
C ILE A 39 18.99 -0.47 16.90
N ALA A 40 19.46 -0.20 15.68
CA ALA A 40 20.89 -0.19 15.37
C ALA A 40 21.66 0.78 16.28
N SER A 41 22.81 0.33 16.80
CA SER A 41 23.66 1.10 17.72
C SER A 41 24.07 2.47 17.15
N GLY A 42 24.25 2.57 15.82
CA GLY A 42 24.50 3.84 15.12
C GLY A 42 23.33 4.84 15.19
N ALA A 43 22.09 4.38 15.06
CA ALA A 43 20.91 5.24 15.22
C ALA A 43 20.75 5.71 16.68
N ILE A 44 21.03 4.82 17.63
CA ILE A 44 20.99 5.14 19.05
C ILE A 44 22.05 6.19 19.37
N ALA A 45 23.28 6.02 18.89
CA ALA A 45 24.34 7.02 19.05
C ALA A 45 23.91 8.39 18.50
N GLN A 46 23.43 8.45 17.25
CA GLN A 46 22.95 9.68 16.63
C GLN A 46 21.82 10.35 17.44
N TRP A 47 20.90 9.54 17.97
CA TRP A 47 19.84 10.01 18.85
C TRP A 47 20.38 10.60 20.16
N LYS A 48 21.33 9.94 20.83
CA LYS A 48 21.98 10.48 22.04
C LYS A 48 22.58 11.87 21.80
N TYR A 49 23.28 12.03 20.67
CA TYR A 49 23.84 13.32 20.25
C TYR A 49 22.76 14.38 19.99
N ASN A 50 21.68 14.03 19.30
CA ASN A 50 20.56 14.95 19.07
C ASN A 50 19.89 15.39 20.38
N CYS A 51 19.72 14.47 21.35
CA CYS A 51 19.21 14.81 22.67
C CYS A 51 20.15 15.78 23.39
N LEU A 52 21.45 15.52 23.39
CA LEU A 52 22.45 16.41 24.01
C LEU A 52 22.50 17.79 23.37
N ALA A 53 22.45 17.90 22.04
CA ALA A 53 22.42 19.20 21.35
C ALA A 53 21.13 19.99 21.62
N THR A 54 20.00 19.28 21.82
CA THR A 54 18.70 19.91 22.13
C THR A 54 18.66 20.41 23.57
N THR A 55 19.15 19.59 24.51
CA THR A 55 19.17 19.94 25.94
C THR A 55 20.25 20.97 26.25
N PHE A 56 21.39 20.92 25.55
CA PHE A 56 22.52 21.84 25.73
C PHE A 56 22.94 22.47 24.39
N PRO A 57 22.27 23.54 23.95
CA PRO A 57 22.59 24.21 22.68
C PRO A 57 24.05 24.68 22.58
N ALA A 58 24.69 24.99 23.71
CA ALA A 58 26.11 25.36 23.78
C ALA A 58 27.07 24.25 23.29
N LEU A 59 26.64 22.98 23.34
CA LEU A 59 27.42 21.84 22.87
C LEU A 59 27.13 21.45 21.42
N SER A 60 26.20 22.14 20.73
CA SER A 60 25.73 21.78 19.39
C SER A 60 26.87 21.64 18.37
N ASN A 61 27.85 22.54 18.38
CA ASN A 61 29.00 22.48 17.47
C ASN A 61 29.92 21.27 17.72
N LEU A 62 30.12 20.91 19.00
CA LEU A 62 30.89 19.73 19.39
C LEU A 62 30.13 18.45 19.00
N VAL A 63 28.82 18.46 19.20
CA VAL A 63 27.92 17.38 18.81
C VAL A 63 27.94 17.16 17.29
N GLU A 64 27.86 18.21 16.46
CA GLU A 64 27.95 18.08 15.00
C GLU A 64 29.30 17.51 14.54
N SER A 65 30.39 17.88 15.21
CA SER A 65 31.71 17.32 14.95
C SER A 65 31.75 15.82 15.29
N ALA A 66 31.17 15.42 16.43
CA ALA A 66 31.06 14.01 16.83
C ALA A 66 30.16 13.20 15.89
N LYS A 67 29.04 13.77 15.42
CA LYS A 67 28.16 13.14 14.41
C LYS A 67 28.88 12.91 13.10
N THR A 68 29.70 13.85 12.66
CA THR A 68 30.50 13.70 11.43
C THR A 68 31.49 12.53 11.54
N LEU A 69 32.15 12.40 12.70
CA LEU A 69 33.02 11.26 13.00
C LEU A 69 32.25 9.92 13.07
N LEU A 70 31.05 9.93 13.66
CA LEU A 70 30.20 8.74 13.71
C LEU A 70 29.66 8.32 12.36
N GLY A 71 29.20 9.28 11.54
CA GLY A 71 28.76 9.00 10.17
C GLY A 71 29.89 8.48 9.27
N SER A 72 31.16 8.76 9.63
CA SER A 72 32.33 8.23 8.94
C SER A 72 32.77 6.83 9.41
N THR A 73 32.39 6.42 10.61
CA THR A 73 32.85 5.16 11.24
C THR A 73 31.76 4.10 11.38
N MET A 74 30.50 4.51 11.42
CA MET A 74 29.34 3.61 11.41
C MET A 74 28.54 3.85 10.14
N PRO A 75 28.26 2.82 9.31
CA PRO A 75 27.30 2.96 8.23
C PRO A 75 25.98 3.41 8.86
N ILE A 76 25.53 4.60 8.46
CA ILE A 76 24.23 5.16 8.85
C ILE A 76 23.22 4.03 8.62
N PRO A 77 22.43 3.63 9.62
CA PRO A 77 21.43 2.59 9.43
C PRO A 77 20.58 3.04 8.25
N GLU A 78 20.59 2.20 7.22
CA GLU A 78 19.95 2.52 5.96
C GLU A 78 18.52 2.93 6.29
N THR A 79 18.15 4.16 5.92
CA THR A 79 16.81 4.66 6.21
C THR A 79 15.86 3.75 5.47
N GLY A 80 15.25 2.81 6.22
CA GLY A 80 14.40 1.81 5.62
C GLY A 80 13.31 2.51 4.81
N MET A 81 13.02 1.95 3.65
CA MET A 81 12.06 2.46 2.70
C MET A 81 10.69 1.87 2.97
N GLY A 82 9.65 2.67 2.71
CA GLY A 82 8.29 2.17 2.68
C GLY A 82 8.04 1.31 1.45
N VAL A 83 7.02 0.47 1.51
CA VAL A 83 6.59 -0.37 0.37
C VAL A 83 6.21 0.49 -0.86
N THR A 84 5.72 1.71 -0.64
CA THR A 84 5.43 2.67 -1.72
C THR A 84 6.71 3.15 -2.43
N GLU A 85 7.77 3.42 -1.66
CA GLU A 85 9.05 3.85 -2.22
C GLU A 85 9.71 2.71 -2.97
N LEU A 86 9.68 1.48 -2.41
CA LEU A 86 10.13 0.28 -3.10
C LEU A 86 9.38 0.04 -4.42
N ALA A 87 8.05 0.20 -4.43
CA ALA A 87 7.26 0.01 -5.64
C ALA A 87 7.65 0.98 -6.77
N ASN A 88 7.98 2.24 -6.42
CA ASN A 88 8.44 3.21 -7.40
C ASN A 88 9.82 2.84 -7.96
N LEU A 89 10.77 2.48 -7.09
CA LEU A 89 12.11 2.05 -7.51
C LEU A 89 12.07 0.81 -8.41
N LEU A 90 11.27 -0.18 -8.04
CA LEU A 90 11.10 -1.41 -8.81
C LEU A 90 10.35 -1.16 -10.13
N THR A 91 9.47 -0.16 -10.17
CA THR A 91 8.81 0.23 -11.42
C THR A 91 9.80 0.82 -12.43
N GLU A 92 10.76 1.59 -11.92
CA GLU A 92 11.84 2.15 -12.73
C GLU A 92 12.84 1.07 -13.17
N SER A 93 13.22 0.15 -12.29
CA SER A 93 14.23 -0.88 -12.61
C SER A 93 13.70 -2.04 -13.44
N CYS A 94 12.47 -2.50 -13.19
CA CYS A 94 11.83 -3.57 -13.95
C CYS A 94 11.06 -3.07 -15.19
N GLU A 95 11.12 -1.78 -15.51
CA GLU A 95 10.41 -1.11 -16.62
C GLU A 95 8.90 -1.42 -16.71
N ARG A 96 8.29 -1.77 -15.57
CA ARG A 96 6.90 -2.23 -15.50
C ARG A 96 6.21 -1.63 -14.30
N LYS A 97 4.91 -1.36 -14.42
CA LYS A 97 4.15 -0.78 -13.32
C LYS A 97 3.96 -1.76 -12.17
N ILE A 98 4.69 -1.57 -11.08
CA ILE A 98 4.58 -2.36 -9.84
C ILE A 98 3.82 -1.54 -8.80
N LYS A 99 2.77 -2.10 -8.22
CA LYS A 99 2.00 -1.44 -7.15
C LYS A 99 2.56 -1.84 -5.78
N PRO A 100 2.35 -1.02 -4.74
CA PRO A 100 2.73 -1.39 -3.37
C PRO A 100 2.08 -2.70 -2.88
N ALA A 101 0.88 -3.03 -3.38
CA ALA A 101 0.23 -4.31 -3.09
C ALA A 101 1.01 -5.51 -3.67
N ASP A 102 1.60 -5.35 -4.86
CA ASP A 102 2.35 -6.41 -5.54
C ASP A 102 3.69 -6.65 -4.82
N VAL A 103 4.34 -5.58 -4.36
CA VAL A 103 5.54 -5.67 -3.50
C VAL A 103 5.22 -6.39 -2.21
N ASN A 104 4.08 -6.07 -1.57
CA ASN A 104 3.67 -6.78 -0.36
C ASN A 104 3.44 -8.27 -0.60
N GLN A 105 2.84 -8.64 -1.72
CA GLN A 105 2.65 -10.06 -2.09
C GLN A 105 4.00 -10.75 -2.34
N ALA A 106 4.93 -10.10 -3.03
CA ALA A 106 6.27 -10.64 -3.28
C ALA A 106 7.03 -10.87 -1.97
N LEU A 107 7.01 -9.90 -1.04
CA LEU A 107 7.63 -10.03 0.27
C LEU A 107 7.01 -11.16 1.13
N VAL A 108 5.71 -11.42 0.99
CA VAL A 108 5.05 -12.58 1.61
C VAL A 108 5.51 -13.88 0.94
N ALA A 109 5.58 -13.91 -0.39
CA ALA A 109 5.99 -15.08 -1.16
C ALA A 109 7.46 -15.47 -0.90
N LEU A 110 8.33 -14.47 -0.70
CA LEU A 110 9.73 -14.66 -0.27
C LEU A 110 9.86 -15.01 1.22
N GLY A 111 8.76 -15.00 1.98
CA GLY A 111 8.74 -15.34 3.39
C GLY A 111 9.34 -14.26 4.30
N PHE A 112 9.47 -13.02 3.84
CA PHE A 112 10.03 -11.91 4.60
C PHE A 112 9.01 -11.17 5.47
N GLN A 113 7.72 -11.25 5.13
CA GLN A 113 6.66 -10.65 5.94
C GLN A 113 5.43 -11.51 6.05
N VAL A 114 4.68 -11.30 7.13
CA VAL A 114 3.37 -11.92 7.38
C VAL A 114 2.35 -10.83 7.69
N ARG A 115 1.12 -11.03 7.23
CA ARG A 115 -0.01 -10.17 7.58
C ARG A 115 -0.70 -10.74 8.82
N GLN A 116 -0.73 -9.97 9.90
CA GLN A 116 -1.64 -10.27 11.00
C GLN A 116 -3.04 -9.78 10.67
N GLU A 117 -3.94 -10.68 10.29
CA GLU A 117 -5.30 -10.31 9.85
C GLU A 117 -6.14 -9.69 10.99
N ALA A 118 -5.86 -10.06 12.24
CA ALA A 118 -6.55 -9.52 13.42
C ALA A 118 -6.28 -8.02 13.63
N LEU A 119 -5.04 -7.59 13.40
CA LEU A 119 -4.60 -6.20 13.61
C LEU A 119 -4.52 -5.40 12.30
N ARG A 120 -4.61 -6.09 11.15
CA ARG A 120 -4.35 -5.53 9.81
C ARG A 120 -2.97 -4.88 9.70
N VAL A 121 -2.00 -5.38 10.45
CA VAL A 121 -0.62 -4.91 10.50
C VAL A 121 0.28 -5.93 9.79
N TRP A 122 1.33 -5.42 9.15
CA TRP A 122 2.39 -6.22 8.56
C TRP A 122 3.50 -6.39 9.58
N GLU A 123 4.01 -7.61 9.69
CA GLU A 123 5.11 -7.95 10.57
C GLU A 123 6.23 -8.64 9.80
N LEU A 124 7.46 -8.41 10.25
CA LEU A 124 8.63 -9.09 9.72
C LEU A 124 8.68 -10.52 10.25
N THR A 125 9.07 -11.44 9.39
CA THR A 125 9.51 -12.78 9.81
C THR A 125 10.95 -12.74 10.28
N GLU A 126 11.44 -13.85 10.83
CA GLU A 126 12.86 -14.01 11.19
C GLU A 126 13.77 -13.74 9.99
N SER A 127 13.48 -14.33 8.83
CA SER A 127 14.22 -14.10 7.59
C SER A 127 14.06 -12.68 7.04
N GLY A 128 12.90 -12.05 7.25
CA GLY A 128 12.67 -10.66 6.83
C GLY A 128 13.44 -9.64 7.66
N SER A 129 13.77 -9.96 8.93
CA SER A 129 14.50 -9.06 9.83
C SER A 129 15.93 -8.74 9.35
N GLU A 130 16.49 -9.57 8.47
CA GLU A 130 17.78 -9.32 7.83
C GLU A 130 17.71 -8.22 6.77
N PHE A 131 16.53 -8.03 6.16
CA PHE A 131 16.30 -7.12 5.03
C PHE A 131 15.40 -5.94 5.39
N GLY A 132 14.95 -5.84 6.63
CA GLY A 132 14.04 -4.79 7.05
C GLY A 132 13.98 -4.62 8.57
N MET A 133 13.25 -3.61 8.98
CA MET A 133 13.03 -3.28 10.39
C MET A 133 11.59 -2.84 10.63
N ALA A 134 11.05 -3.17 11.80
CA ALA A 134 9.75 -2.68 12.25
C ALA A 134 9.97 -1.43 13.11
N LEU A 135 9.32 -0.33 12.73
CA LEU A 135 9.36 0.92 13.47
C LEU A 135 7.97 1.25 14.00
N LEU A 136 7.88 1.81 15.20
CA LEU A 136 6.62 2.38 15.67
C LEU A 136 6.37 3.68 14.89
N ALA A 137 5.44 3.63 13.95
CA ALA A 137 4.99 4.80 13.23
C ALA A 137 3.85 5.45 14.01
N THR A 138 4.01 6.74 14.30
CA THR A 138 2.92 7.59 14.76
C THR A 138 2.54 8.51 13.62
N SER A 139 1.25 8.56 13.30
CA SER A 139 0.79 9.51 12.30
C SER A 139 0.91 10.94 12.83
N LYS A 140 1.36 11.86 11.98
CA LYS A 140 1.36 13.29 12.29
C LYS A 140 -0.05 13.90 12.24
N THR A 141 -1.00 13.22 11.58
CA THR A 141 -2.33 13.76 11.26
C THR A 141 -3.48 13.03 11.94
N ASN A 142 -3.24 11.88 12.57
CA ASN A 142 -4.26 11.15 13.33
C ASN A 142 -3.64 10.49 14.58
N THR A 143 -4.48 9.94 15.46
CA THR A 143 -4.04 9.25 16.69
C THR A 143 -3.57 7.82 16.45
N TRP A 144 -3.42 7.40 15.19
CA TRP A 144 -2.94 6.06 14.88
C TRP A 144 -1.45 5.95 15.21
N SER A 145 -1.14 4.91 15.98
CA SER A 145 0.21 4.44 16.24
C SER A 145 0.23 2.94 15.98
N GLY A 146 1.24 2.47 15.27
CA GLY A 146 1.34 1.06 14.91
C GLY A 146 2.71 0.70 14.38
N ALA A 147 3.04 -0.59 14.41
CA ALA A 147 4.25 -1.09 13.78
C ALA A 147 4.16 -0.89 12.26
N GLN A 148 5.17 -0.23 11.70
CA GLN A 148 5.37 -0.03 10.28
C GLN A 148 6.67 -0.70 9.88
N VAL A 149 6.56 -1.68 8.99
CA VAL A 149 7.71 -2.34 8.40
C VAL A 149 8.36 -1.41 7.38
N LYS A 150 9.68 -1.30 7.46
CA LYS A 150 10.54 -0.60 6.53
C LYS A 150 11.62 -1.54 6.02
N TRP A 151 12.04 -1.36 4.77
CA TRP A 151 12.92 -2.29 4.07
C TRP A 151 14.22 -1.63 3.64
N PHE A 152 15.33 -2.36 3.77
CA PHE A 152 16.65 -1.93 3.32
C PHE A 152 16.78 -2.09 1.79
N LYS A 153 17.75 -1.42 1.16
CA LYS A 153 17.98 -1.54 -0.29
C LYS A 153 18.46 -2.93 -0.67
N SER A 154 19.02 -3.68 0.27
CA SER A 154 19.42 -5.08 0.06
C SER A 154 18.25 -5.97 -0.40
N VAL A 155 17.00 -5.60 -0.13
CA VAL A 155 15.83 -6.36 -0.59
C VAL A 155 15.51 -6.15 -2.08
N ILE A 156 15.96 -5.03 -2.67
CA ILE A 156 15.67 -4.68 -4.08
C ILE A 156 16.08 -5.80 -5.05
N PRO A 157 17.34 -6.28 -5.07
CA PRO A 157 17.74 -7.33 -6.01
C PRO A 157 16.93 -8.63 -5.87
N LEU A 158 16.51 -8.97 -4.65
CA LEU A 158 15.68 -10.16 -4.39
C LEU A 158 14.26 -9.99 -4.96
N LEU A 159 13.71 -8.78 -4.85
CA LEU A 159 12.41 -8.45 -5.43
C LEU A 159 12.48 -8.36 -6.95
N GLU A 160 13.56 -7.81 -7.51
CA GLU A 160 13.81 -7.79 -8.96
C GLU A 160 13.89 -9.20 -9.52
N GLU A 161 14.66 -10.10 -8.90
CA GLU A 161 14.74 -11.50 -9.31
C GLU A 161 13.37 -12.21 -9.24
N HIS A 162 12.60 -11.97 -8.17
CA HIS A 162 11.24 -12.51 -8.06
C HIS A 162 10.32 -12.00 -9.18
N PHE A 163 10.43 -10.72 -9.51
CA PHE A 163 9.60 -10.10 -10.53
C PHE A 163 10.04 -10.44 -11.96
N GLN A 164 11.33 -10.67 -12.19
CA GLN A 164 11.90 -11.16 -13.45
C GLN A 164 11.50 -12.62 -13.69
N SER A 165 11.69 -13.49 -12.70
CA SER A 165 11.31 -14.92 -12.79
C SER A 165 9.82 -15.13 -13.03
N GLN A 166 8.95 -14.25 -12.51
CA GLN A 166 7.53 -14.27 -12.87
C GLN A 166 7.25 -13.81 -14.31
N SER A 167 8.08 -12.93 -14.87
CA SER A 167 7.98 -12.51 -16.28
C SER A 167 8.40 -13.67 -17.19
N ASP A 168 9.52 -14.33 -16.89
CA ASP A 168 10.04 -15.46 -17.67
C ASP A 168 9.11 -16.69 -17.59
N SER A 169 8.53 -16.94 -16.42
CA SER A 169 7.51 -17.97 -16.23
C SER A 169 6.20 -17.64 -16.96
N ASN A 170 5.87 -16.35 -17.10
CA ASN A 170 4.76 -15.91 -17.94
C ASN A 170 5.10 -15.96 -19.43
N GLU A 171 6.38 -15.82 -19.83
CA GLU A 171 6.80 -15.89 -21.23
C GLU A 171 6.82 -17.33 -21.77
N GLN A 172 7.15 -18.33 -20.96
CA GLN A 172 6.93 -19.74 -21.33
C GLN A 172 5.44 -20.12 -21.41
N VAL A 173 4.56 -19.32 -20.82
CA VAL A 173 3.09 -19.41 -21.03
C VAL A 173 2.60 -18.42 -22.10
N ALA A 174 3.41 -17.43 -22.50
CA ALA A 174 3.06 -16.38 -23.46
C ALA A 174 3.18 -16.83 -24.92
N GLU A 175 3.99 -17.85 -25.22
CA GLU A 175 3.87 -18.58 -26.49
C GLU A 175 2.54 -19.38 -26.60
N SER A 176 1.80 -19.52 -25.50
CA SER A 176 0.41 -20.00 -25.49
C SER A 176 -0.64 -18.94 -25.12
N ARG A 177 -0.24 -17.67 -24.91
CA ARG A 177 -1.17 -16.59 -24.52
C ARG A 177 -0.99 -15.28 -25.29
N ASN A 178 -0.31 -15.31 -26.42
CA ASN A 178 -0.45 -14.26 -27.43
C ASN A 178 -1.75 -14.47 -28.22
N GLY A 179 -2.85 -14.26 -27.51
CA GLY A 179 -4.21 -14.28 -28.01
C GLY A 179 -4.98 -13.14 -27.38
N LYS A 180 -4.68 -11.91 -27.81
CA LYS A 180 -5.75 -10.94 -28.05
C LYS A 180 -6.64 -11.53 -29.16
N SER A 181 -7.38 -12.58 -28.84
CA SER A 181 -8.56 -12.90 -29.61
C SER A 181 -9.66 -11.99 -29.05
N HIS A 182 -10.03 -11.00 -29.84
CA HIS A 182 -11.45 -10.94 -30.16
C HIS A 182 -11.82 -12.34 -30.65
N ALA A 183 -12.19 -13.22 -29.71
CA ALA A 183 -12.87 -14.43 -30.08
C ALA A 183 -14.11 -13.95 -30.85
N PRO A 184 -14.30 -14.39 -32.11
CA PRO A 184 -15.57 -14.16 -32.77
C PRO A 184 -16.67 -14.70 -31.85
N ASP A 185 -17.81 -14.02 -31.82
CA ASP A 185 -18.97 -14.22 -30.93
C ASP A 185 -19.54 -15.66 -30.89
N SER A 186 -18.96 -16.59 -31.66
CA SER A 186 -19.43 -17.94 -31.92
C SER A 186 -19.02 -19.01 -30.89
N GLU A 187 -18.13 -18.72 -29.94
CA GLU A 187 -17.64 -19.75 -28.99
C GLU A 187 -18.08 -19.58 -27.52
N ARG A 188 -18.74 -18.47 -27.17
CA ARG A 188 -19.26 -18.32 -25.80
C ARG A 188 -20.52 -19.17 -25.68
N GLN A 189 -20.56 -20.09 -24.72
CA GLN A 189 -21.78 -20.84 -24.42
C GLN A 189 -22.69 -20.09 -23.44
N TYR A 190 -22.10 -19.25 -22.58
CA TYR A 190 -22.78 -18.47 -21.55
C TYR A 190 -22.22 -17.06 -21.46
N TRP A 191 -23.05 -16.14 -20.98
CA TRP A 191 -22.72 -14.79 -20.59
C TRP A 191 -22.93 -14.61 -19.09
N PHE A 192 -21.93 -14.01 -18.45
CA PHE A 192 -22.06 -13.47 -17.10
C PHE A 192 -22.48 -12.00 -17.19
N MET A 193 -23.26 -11.55 -16.21
CA MET A 193 -23.73 -10.17 -16.13
C MET A 193 -22.58 -9.17 -16.17
N GLU A 194 -21.50 -9.39 -15.41
CA GLU A 194 -20.36 -8.47 -15.36
C GLU A 194 -19.63 -8.37 -16.70
N GLU A 195 -19.54 -9.48 -17.43
CA GLU A 195 -18.92 -9.52 -18.74
C GLU A 195 -19.79 -8.84 -19.79
N ARG A 196 -21.12 -9.04 -19.73
CA ARG A 196 -22.05 -8.43 -20.67
C ARG A 196 -22.14 -6.91 -20.47
N VAL A 197 -22.22 -6.44 -19.22
CA VAL A 197 -22.18 -5.00 -18.91
C VAL A 197 -20.89 -4.36 -19.46
N LYS A 198 -19.74 -5.02 -19.28
CA LYS A 198 -18.46 -4.55 -19.83
C LYS A 198 -18.44 -4.59 -21.36
N HIS A 199 -19.00 -5.63 -21.97
CA HIS A 199 -19.10 -5.78 -23.42
C HIS A 199 -19.96 -4.67 -24.06
N LEU A 200 -21.02 -4.24 -23.37
CA LEU A 200 -21.84 -3.10 -23.75
C LEU A 200 -21.19 -1.73 -23.46
N GLY A 201 -19.97 -1.70 -22.92
CA GLY A 201 -19.27 -0.47 -22.56
C GLY A 201 -19.87 0.28 -21.38
N LEU A 202 -20.72 -0.37 -20.59
CA LEU A 202 -21.42 0.22 -19.45
C LEU A 202 -20.66 -0.01 -18.14
N LYS A 203 -20.98 0.79 -17.12
CA LYS A 203 -20.51 0.60 -15.75
C LYS A 203 -21.71 0.36 -14.83
N SER A 204 -21.60 -0.66 -13.98
CA SER A 204 -22.61 -1.00 -12.98
C SER A 204 -22.03 -0.95 -11.56
N ASN A 205 -22.81 -0.38 -10.62
CA ASN A 205 -22.55 -0.43 -9.18
C ASN A 205 -23.16 -1.70 -8.54
N ALA A 206 -22.89 -1.96 -7.25
CA ALA A 206 -23.34 -3.18 -6.58
C ALA A 206 -24.87 -3.34 -6.52
N ASP A 207 -25.58 -2.23 -6.28
CA ASP A 207 -27.05 -2.19 -6.20
C ASP A 207 -27.69 -2.48 -7.57
N GLN A 208 -27.16 -1.85 -8.63
CA GLN A 208 -27.58 -2.11 -10.02
C GLN A 208 -27.33 -3.57 -10.41
N ARG A 209 -26.22 -4.17 -9.99
CA ARG A 209 -25.93 -5.58 -10.26
C ARG A 209 -26.96 -6.50 -9.61
N LEU A 210 -27.30 -6.25 -8.35
CA LEU A 210 -28.33 -6.99 -7.64
C LEU A 210 -29.69 -6.90 -8.37
N HIS A 211 -30.07 -5.70 -8.80
CA HIS A 211 -31.31 -5.50 -9.55
C HIS A 211 -31.28 -6.20 -10.92
N ILE A 212 -30.18 -6.13 -11.66
CA ILE A 212 -30.03 -6.82 -12.94
C ILE A 212 -30.16 -8.34 -12.73
N ASP A 213 -29.47 -8.91 -11.75
CA ASP A 213 -29.53 -10.34 -11.44
C ASP A 213 -30.95 -10.78 -11.08
N MET A 214 -31.67 -9.97 -10.31
CA MET A 214 -33.07 -10.24 -9.95
C MET A 214 -33.98 -10.24 -11.19
N TYR A 215 -33.87 -9.22 -12.05
CA TYR A 215 -34.64 -9.15 -13.30
C TYR A 215 -34.35 -10.33 -14.23
N VAL A 216 -33.06 -10.68 -14.40
CA VAL A 216 -32.64 -11.81 -15.23
C VAL A 216 -33.19 -13.11 -14.67
N ALA A 217 -33.14 -13.33 -13.35
CA ALA A 217 -33.67 -14.52 -12.72
C ALA A 217 -35.18 -14.68 -12.94
N ASP A 218 -35.94 -13.59 -12.81
CA ASP A 218 -37.40 -13.59 -13.01
C ASP A 218 -37.77 -13.82 -14.48
N SER A 219 -37.17 -13.07 -15.41
CA SER A 219 -37.47 -13.21 -16.84
C SER A 219 -37.02 -14.56 -17.41
N TYR A 220 -35.89 -15.09 -16.93
CA TYR A 220 -35.44 -16.42 -17.33
C TYR A 220 -36.35 -17.53 -16.78
N LYS A 221 -36.83 -17.36 -15.53
CA LYS A 221 -37.82 -18.28 -14.93
C LYS A 221 -39.16 -18.22 -15.67
N GLU A 222 -39.60 -17.05 -16.13
CA GLU A 222 -40.81 -16.90 -16.92
C GLU A 222 -40.70 -17.63 -18.27
N ARG A 223 -39.54 -17.55 -18.93
CA ARG A 223 -39.30 -18.19 -20.23
C ARG A 223 -39.10 -19.71 -20.14
N HIS A 224 -38.36 -20.18 -19.13
CA HIS A 224 -37.90 -21.58 -19.04
C HIS A 224 -38.51 -22.37 -17.87
N GLY A 225 -39.36 -21.75 -17.06
CA GLY A 225 -39.99 -22.35 -15.87
C GLY A 225 -39.04 -22.57 -14.69
N LYS A 226 -37.75 -22.22 -14.82
CA LYS A 226 -36.71 -22.43 -13.80
C LYS A 226 -35.71 -21.27 -13.79
N PRO A 227 -35.08 -20.94 -12.65
CA PRO A 227 -34.08 -19.89 -12.59
C PRO A 227 -32.81 -20.27 -13.38
N PRO A 228 -32.01 -19.27 -13.79
CA PRO A 228 -30.76 -19.50 -14.50
C PRO A 228 -29.74 -20.21 -13.60
N GLY A 229 -28.84 -20.96 -14.22
CA GLY A 229 -27.77 -21.65 -13.51
C GLY A 229 -26.78 -20.67 -12.89
N LYS A 230 -26.20 -21.04 -11.74
CA LYS A 230 -25.07 -20.33 -11.15
C LYS A 230 -23.77 -21.03 -11.52
N GLN A 231 -22.78 -20.28 -11.98
CA GLN A 231 -21.44 -20.78 -12.25
C GLN A 231 -20.41 -19.94 -11.48
N LEU A 232 -19.25 -20.54 -11.20
CA LEU A 232 -18.15 -19.82 -10.58
C LEU A 232 -17.53 -18.87 -11.59
N PHE A 233 -17.62 -17.57 -11.30
CA PHE A 233 -16.95 -16.50 -12.03
C PHE A 233 -16.01 -15.78 -11.05
N LYS A 234 -14.70 -15.83 -11.30
CA LYS A 234 -13.66 -15.21 -10.44
C LYS A 234 -13.83 -15.57 -8.95
N ASN A 235 -13.95 -16.87 -8.66
CA ASN A 235 -14.16 -17.42 -7.32
C ASN A 235 -15.45 -16.97 -6.60
N THR A 236 -16.38 -16.34 -7.31
CA THR A 236 -17.70 -15.94 -6.79
C THR A 236 -18.78 -16.62 -7.62
N GLN A 237 -19.88 -17.07 -6.99
CA GLN A 237 -21.01 -17.60 -7.75
C GLN A 237 -21.72 -16.44 -8.48
N SER A 238 -21.79 -16.49 -9.80
CA SER A 238 -22.49 -15.51 -10.64
C SER A 238 -23.52 -16.22 -11.53
N THR A 239 -24.54 -15.46 -11.94
CA THR A 239 -25.61 -15.94 -12.82
C THR A 239 -25.07 -16.12 -14.23
N ALA A 240 -25.16 -17.35 -14.75
CA ALA A 240 -24.73 -17.69 -16.11
C ALA A 240 -25.95 -17.81 -17.01
N VAL A 241 -26.05 -16.94 -18.01
CA VAL A 241 -27.14 -16.91 -18.99
C VAL A 241 -26.65 -17.50 -20.31
N PRO A 242 -27.29 -18.53 -20.89
CA PRO A 242 -26.92 -19.06 -22.20
C PRO A 242 -26.96 -17.98 -23.29
N VAL A 243 -26.13 -18.11 -24.33
CA VAL A 243 -26.15 -17.15 -25.46
C VAL A 243 -27.52 -17.01 -26.12
N ALA A 244 -28.30 -18.09 -26.16
CA ALA A 244 -29.66 -18.08 -26.69
C ALA A 244 -30.61 -17.12 -25.95
N ASP A 245 -30.28 -16.78 -24.69
CA ASP A 245 -31.08 -15.93 -23.80
C ASP A 245 -30.36 -14.64 -23.40
N VAL A 246 -29.33 -14.24 -24.17
CA VAL A 246 -28.57 -13.01 -23.89
C VAL A 246 -29.45 -11.75 -23.99
N ASP A 247 -30.56 -11.82 -24.72
CA ASP A 247 -31.56 -10.77 -24.83
C ASP A 247 -32.18 -10.41 -23.47
N LEU A 248 -32.38 -11.40 -22.60
CA LEU A 248 -32.89 -11.16 -21.24
C LEU A 248 -31.90 -10.35 -20.41
N LEU A 249 -30.60 -10.61 -20.59
CA LEU A 249 -29.53 -9.90 -19.90
C LEU A 249 -29.42 -8.46 -20.42
N ASP A 250 -29.50 -8.25 -21.73
CA ASP A 250 -29.51 -6.93 -22.34
C ASP A 250 -30.73 -6.10 -21.92
N GLU A 251 -31.91 -6.71 -21.86
CA GLU A 251 -33.14 -6.05 -21.42
C GLU A 251 -33.03 -5.61 -19.95
N ALA A 252 -32.55 -6.49 -19.07
CA ALA A 252 -32.34 -6.18 -17.65
C ALA A 252 -31.32 -5.06 -17.46
N ILE A 253 -30.19 -5.11 -18.18
CA ILE A 253 -29.15 -4.07 -18.16
C ILE A 253 -29.74 -2.73 -18.62
N ASN A 254 -30.51 -2.72 -19.71
CA ASN A 254 -31.15 -1.49 -20.20
C ASN A 254 -32.18 -0.94 -19.20
N LYS A 255 -33.00 -1.81 -18.59
CA LYS A 255 -34.00 -1.40 -17.58
C LYS A 255 -33.34 -0.79 -16.35
N VAL A 256 -32.23 -1.33 -15.88
CA VAL A 256 -31.60 -0.91 -14.62
C VAL A 256 -30.55 0.19 -14.82
N ILE A 257 -29.67 0.09 -15.82
CA ILE A 257 -28.58 1.05 -16.00
C ILE A 257 -29.01 2.25 -16.85
N VAL A 258 -29.67 2.01 -17.99
CA VAL A 258 -30.00 3.08 -18.94
C VAL A 258 -31.11 3.97 -18.40
N LYS A 259 -32.14 3.43 -17.71
CA LYS A 259 -33.17 4.26 -17.06
C LYS A 259 -32.62 5.10 -15.90
N THR A 260 -31.68 4.56 -15.12
CA THR A 260 -31.09 5.27 -13.97
C THR A 260 -30.17 6.40 -14.41
N ASN A 261 -29.39 6.19 -15.48
CA ASN A 261 -28.54 7.25 -16.06
C ASN A 261 -29.34 8.25 -16.94
N GLY A 262 -30.46 7.82 -17.52
CA GLY A 262 -31.36 8.69 -18.29
C GLY A 262 -32.22 9.65 -17.44
N HIS A 263 -32.29 9.45 -16.12
CA HIS A 263 -33.00 10.37 -15.22
C HIS A 263 -32.15 11.57 -14.77
N LEU A 264 -30.82 11.48 -14.89
CA LEU A 264 -29.89 12.58 -14.55
C LEU A 264 -29.65 13.58 -15.69
N THR A 265 -30.09 13.28 -16.91
CA THR A 265 -29.88 14.16 -18.09
C THR A 265 -31.12 14.94 -18.52
N LYS A 266 -32.27 14.82 -17.83
CA LYS A 266 -33.51 15.56 -18.14
C LYS A 266 -33.76 16.83 -17.30
N LYS A 267 -32.73 17.38 -16.65
CA LYS A 267 -32.75 18.75 -16.11
C LYS A 267 -31.64 19.56 -16.77
N GLY A 268 -31.99 20.26 -17.85
CA GLY A 268 -31.14 21.27 -18.46
C GLY A 268 -30.94 21.06 -19.95
N LEU A 269 -31.99 21.29 -20.73
CA LEU A 269 -31.94 21.82 -22.09
C LEU A 269 -33.37 21.96 -22.61
N ILE A 270 -34.03 23.05 -22.20
CA ILE A 270 -34.98 23.72 -23.10
C ILE A 270 -34.12 24.74 -23.83
N SER A 271 -33.96 24.52 -25.13
CA SER A 271 -33.33 25.44 -26.07
C SER A 271 -34.43 26.00 -26.97
N VAL A 272 -34.36 27.32 -27.16
CA VAL A 272 -35.09 28.20 -28.10
C VAL A 272 -36.56 28.45 -27.78
#